data_AF-A0A1Y1M4P2-F1
#
_entry.id   AF-A0A1Y1M4P2-F1
#
_cell.length_a   1.000
_cell.length_b   1.000
_cell.length_c   1.000
_cell.angle_alpha   90.00
_cell.angle_beta   90.00
_cell.angle_gamma   90.00
#
_symmetry.space_group_name_H-M   'P 1'
#
loop_
_entity.id
_entity.type
_entity.pdbx_description
1 polymer ?
#
loop_
_entity_poly.entity_id
_entity_poly.type
_entity_poly.pdbx_seq_one_letter_code
_entity_poly.pdbx_strand_id
1 'polypeptide(L)'
;AQLMNRPADVTRSTVQKAVVVIADSPQSFGMLRERLSIVTQAWFAQREFTDTEILRRFQESLADEKARGLVKEETERDQHLGMSLREFIHEFKWQALVLLKCCLLQPKMLFFGSRCDRLCMVQFSLISLIPGLIRNLQDCADPDLDS
;
A
#
# COMPACT_ATOMS: atom_id res chain seq x y z
N ALA A 1 22.49 -12.25 9.35
CA ALA A 1 23.74 -11.47 9.16
C ALA A 1 23.97 -10.60 10.40
N GLN A 2 25.22 -10.41 10.83
CA GLN A 2 25.54 -9.56 11.99
C GLN A 2 25.52 -8.07 11.61
N LEU A 3 25.11 -7.21 12.55
CA LEU A 3 25.12 -5.76 12.40
C LEU A 3 26.55 -5.23 12.34
N MET A 4 26.79 -4.17 11.55
CA MET A 4 28.10 -3.52 11.52
C MET A 4 28.38 -2.76 12.81
N ASN A 5 27.35 -2.08 13.34
CA ASN A 5 27.37 -1.47 14.65
C ASN A 5 26.20 -2.04 15.45
N ARG A 6 26.49 -2.65 16.61
CA ARG A 6 25.46 -3.15 17.53
C ARG A 6 25.28 -2.15 18.67
N PRO A 7 24.29 -1.26 18.59
CA PRO A 7 24.00 -0.35 19.68
C PRO A 7 23.43 -1.12 20.90
N ALA A 8 23.58 -0.52 22.08
CA ALA A 8 23.27 -1.17 23.36
C ALA A 8 21.77 -1.49 23.55
N ASP A 9 20.90 -0.83 22.80
CA ASP A 9 19.46 -1.06 22.74
C ASP A 9 19.08 -2.36 21.99
N VAL A 10 19.99 -2.93 21.18
CA VAL A 10 19.80 -4.21 20.49
C VAL A 10 20.10 -5.37 21.45
N THR A 11 19.10 -5.67 22.28
CA THR A 11 19.13 -6.75 23.28
C THR A 11 18.67 -8.11 22.76
N ARG A 12 18.04 -8.16 21.57
CA ARG A 12 17.54 -9.39 20.93
C ARG A 12 18.48 -9.93 19.85
N SER A 13 18.34 -11.22 19.53
CA SER A 13 19.09 -11.89 18.45
C SER A 13 18.66 -11.47 17.04
N THR A 14 17.47 -10.87 16.90
CA THR A 14 16.93 -10.38 15.63
C THR A 14 16.49 -8.92 15.76
N VAL A 15 16.73 -8.13 14.70
CA VAL A 15 16.24 -6.75 14.59
C VAL A 15 14.91 -6.76 13.86
N GLN A 16 13.89 -6.16 14.47
CA GLN A 16 12.55 -6.00 13.90
C GLN A 16 12.29 -4.51 13.69
N LYS A 17 12.40 -4.05 12.44
CA LYS A 17 12.13 -2.66 12.04
C LYS A 17 11.26 -2.67 10.79
N ALA A 18 10.51 -1.59 10.57
CA ALA A 18 9.66 -1.41 9.40
C ALA A 18 9.81 0.02 8.89
N VAL A 19 9.74 0.18 7.57
CA VAL A 19 9.67 1.48 6.90
C VAL A 19 8.22 1.65 6.44
N VAL A 20 7.60 2.76 6.84
CA VAL A 20 6.19 3.05 6.55
C VAL A 20 6.12 4.40 5.84
N VAL A 21 5.38 4.45 4.73
CA VAL A 21 5.04 5.70 4.05
C VAL A 21 3.58 6.00 4.29
N ILE A 22 3.28 7.23 4.70
CA ILE A 22 1.92 7.75 4.83
C ILE A 22 1.66 8.65 3.63
N ALA A 23 0.65 8.30 2.85
CA ALA A 23 0.22 9.07 1.68
C ALA A 23 -1.22 9.52 1.86
N ASP A 24 -1.56 10.66 1.26
CA ASP A 24 -2.89 11.26 1.23
C ASP A 24 -3.79 10.69 0.12
N SER A 25 -3.23 9.84 -0.76
CA SER A 25 -3.97 9.26 -1.87
C SER A 25 -3.45 7.86 -2.23
N PRO A 26 -4.34 6.91 -2.60
CA PRO A 26 -3.94 5.58 -3.07
C PRO A 26 -3.46 5.56 -4.54
N GLN A 27 -3.50 6.69 -5.26
CA GLN A 27 -3.27 6.76 -6.70
C GLN A 27 -1.91 6.22 -7.16
N SER A 28 -0.86 6.42 -6.37
CA SER A 28 0.51 5.96 -6.67
C SER A 28 0.92 4.70 -5.91
N PHE A 29 -0.05 3.93 -5.38
CA PHE A 29 0.24 2.82 -4.47
C PHE A 29 1.10 1.72 -5.10
N GLY A 30 0.90 1.38 -6.38
CA GLY A 30 1.70 0.37 -7.09
C GLY A 30 3.19 0.75 -7.14
N MET A 31 3.48 1.92 -7.72
CA MET A 31 4.84 2.48 -7.77
C MET A 31 5.45 2.65 -6.36
N LEU A 32 4.67 3.18 -5.41
CA LEU A 32 5.15 3.41 -4.05
C LEU A 32 5.53 2.10 -3.36
N ARG A 33 4.74 1.05 -3.53
CA ARG A 33 5.01 -0.29 -2.99
C ARG A 33 6.32 -0.86 -3.53
N GLU A 34 6.54 -0.76 -4.84
CA GLU A 34 7.77 -1.27 -5.47
C GLU A 34 9.01 -0.52 -4.97
N ARG A 35 8.97 0.81 -4.99
CA ARG A 35 10.10 1.63 -4.53
C ARG A 35 10.36 1.47 -3.04
N LEU A 36 9.32 1.42 -2.21
CA LEU A 36 9.44 1.17 -0.78
C LEU A 36 10.10 -0.20 -0.52
N SER A 37 9.75 -1.24 -1.28
CA SER A 37 10.37 -2.56 -1.19
C SER A 37 11.88 -2.49 -1.47
N ILE A 38 12.28 -1.82 -2.55
CA ILE A 38 13.70 -1.66 -2.93
C ILE A 38 14.47 -0.88 -1.87
N VAL A 39 13.96 0.27 -1.44
CA VAL A 39 14.61 1.14 -0.44
C VAL A 39 14.72 0.43 0.91
N THR A 40 13.66 -0.29 1.32
CA THR A 40 13.68 -1.06 2.56
C THR A 40 14.74 -2.16 2.48
N GLN A 41 14.80 -2.93 1.39
CA GLN A 41 15.82 -3.97 1.21
C GLN A 41 17.24 -3.38 1.25
N ALA A 42 17.48 -2.26 0.57
CA ALA A 42 18.77 -1.58 0.55
C ALA A 42 19.16 -1.06 1.95
N TRP A 43 18.22 -0.47 2.70
CA TRP A 43 18.46 -0.02 4.07
C TRP A 43 18.78 -1.18 5.03
N PHE A 44 18.08 -2.31 4.92
CA PHE A 44 18.42 -3.52 5.68
C PHE A 44 19.77 -4.13 5.26
N ALA A 45 20.14 -4.02 3.99
CA ALA A 45 21.40 -4.52 3.45
C ALA A 45 22.63 -3.75 3.97
N GLN A 46 22.46 -2.46 4.32
CA GLN A 46 23.52 -1.64 4.93
C GLN A 46 23.94 -2.17 6.31
N ARG A 47 23.05 -2.84 7.06
CA ARG A 47 23.31 -3.38 8.41
C ARG A 47 23.77 -2.34 9.44
N GLU A 48 23.56 -1.06 9.14
CA GLU A 48 23.77 0.09 10.00
C GLU A 48 22.51 0.95 9.97
N PHE A 49 21.64 0.80 10.98
CA PHE A 49 20.32 1.44 10.97
C PHE A 49 20.33 2.90 11.44
N THR A 50 21.48 3.41 11.89
CA THR A 50 21.67 4.83 12.22
C THR A 50 21.83 5.66 10.95
N ASP A 51 22.35 5.07 9.88
CA ASP A 51 22.34 5.70 8.56
C ASP A 51 20.91 5.71 8.01
N THR A 52 20.35 6.92 7.92
CA THR A 52 19.01 7.18 7.40
C THR A 52 19.06 7.96 6.10
N GLU A 53 20.23 8.17 5.52
CA GLU A 53 20.41 8.98 4.30
C GLU A 53 19.62 8.38 3.12
N ILE A 54 19.56 7.06 3.01
CA ILE A 54 18.74 6.39 1.98
C ILE A 54 17.24 6.68 2.15
N LEU A 55 16.75 6.73 3.40
CA LEU A 55 15.35 7.04 3.72
C LEU A 55 15.05 8.52 3.45
N ARG A 56 15.98 9.42 3.79
CA ARG A 56 15.87 10.85 3.53
C ARG A 56 15.78 11.15 2.03
N ARG A 57 16.70 10.57 1.24
CA ARG A 57 16.67 10.69 -0.24
C ARG A 57 15.39 10.12 -0.84
N PHE A 58 14.88 9.02 -0.28
CA PHE A 58 13.62 8.46 -0.73
C PHE A 58 12.45 9.41 -0.45
N GLN A 59 12.38 10.00 0.75
CA GLN A 59 11.36 11.00 1.07
C GLN A 59 11.44 12.23 0.15
N GLU A 60 12.64 12.75 -0.11
CA GLU A 60 12.86 13.89 -1.02
C GLU A 60 12.38 13.55 -2.44
N SER A 61 12.70 12.36 -2.94
CA SER A 61 12.25 11.87 -4.25
C SER A 61 10.72 11.79 -4.34
N LEU A 62 10.05 11.29 -3.29
CA LEU A 62 8.58 11.25 -3.24
C LEU A 62 7.95 12.65 -3.24
N ALA A 63 8.56 13.60 -2.53
CA ALA A 63 8.09 14.98 -2.48
C ALA A 63 8.24 15.69 -3.84
N ASP A 64 9.36 15.49 -4.51
CA ASP A 64 9.62 16.03 -5.85
C ASP A 64 8.62 15.51 -6.88
N GLU A 65 8.30 14.21 -6.85
CA GLU A 65 7.30 13.62 -7.75
C GLU A 65 5.90 14.18 -7.53
N LYS A 66 5.51 14.35 -6.26
CA LYS A 66 4.25 15.00 -5.89
C LYS A 66 4.21 16.43 -6.43
N ALA A 67 5.30 17.18 -6.31
CA ALA A 67 5.41 18.57 -6.78
C ALA A 67 5.37 18.69 -8.30
N ARG A 68 5.99 17.74 -9.03
CA ARG A 68 6.01 17.73 -10.50
C ARG A 68 4.67 17.36 -11.15
N GLY A 69 3.68 16.91 -10.37
CA GLY A 69 2.36 16.56 -10.89
C GLY A 69 2.34 15.37 -11.84
N LEU A 70 3.47 14.67 -12.01
CA LEU A 70 3.61 13.45 -12.84
C LEU A 70 2.66 12.33 -12.41
N VAL A 71 2.19 12.39 -11.15
CA VAL A 71 1.15 11.51 -10.62
C VAL A 71 -0.13 11.59 -11.46
N LYS A 72 -0.54 12.75 -12.00
CA LYS A 72 -1.84 12.88 -12.70
C LYS A 72 -1.96 12.06 -14.00
N GLU A 73 -0.88 11.90 -14.78
CA GLU A 73 -0.93 11.19 -16.06
C GLU A 73 -0.65 9.69 -15.93
N GLU A 74 0.22 9.27 -15.00
CA GLU A 74 0.46 7.83 -14.73
C GLU A 74 -0.69 7.15 -13.97
N THR A 75 -1.48 7.91 -13.19
CA THR A 75 -2.66 7.41 -12.45
C THR A 75 -3.72 6.78 -13.35
N GLU A 76 -3.78 7.12 -14.64
CA GLU A 76 -4.71 6.48 -15.57
C GLU A 76 -4.27 5.07 -15.97
N ARG A 77 -2.96 4.80 -16.03
CA ARG A 77 -2.38 3.52 -16.47
C ARG A 77 -2.14 2.56 -15.30
N ASP A 78 -1.86 3.08 -14.12
CA ASP A 78 -1.52 2.31 -12.90
C ASP A 78 -2.71 1.98 -11.99
N GLN A 79 -3.93 1.88 -12.55
CA GLN A 79 -5.10 1.38 -11.81
C GLN A 79 -4.98 -0.11 -11.40
N HIS A 80 -3.91 -0.78 -11.83
CA HIS A 80 -3.55 -2.12 -11.39
C HIS A 80 -2.78 -2.03 -10.06
N LEU A 81 -3.50 -1.83 -8.96
CA LEU A 81 -2.99 -1.69 -7.58
C LEU A 81 -2.20 -2.91 -7.03
N GLY A 82 -1.80 -3.86 -7.88
CA GLY A 82 -0.97 -5.01 -7.53
C GLY A 82 -1.68 -6.37 -7.61
N MET A 83 -2.97 -6.41 -7.94
CA MET A 83 -3.68 -7.61 -8.41
C MET A 83 -4.44 -7.26 -9.68
N SER A 84 -4.40 -8.15 -10.67
CA SER A 84 -5.21 -7.94 -11.86
C SER A 84 -6.69 -8.15 -11.51
N LEU A 85 -7.58 -7.24 -11.93
CA LEU A 85 -9.04 -7.46 -11.88
C LEU A 85 -9.43 -8.81 -12.50
N ARG A 86 -8.67 -9.25 -13.51
CA ARG A 86 -8.80 -10.59 -14.11
C ARG A 86 -8.55 -11.70 -13.09
N GLU A 87 -7.47 -11.62 -12.32
CA GLU A 87 -7.14 -12.61 -11.30
C GLU A 87 -8.23 -12.65 -10.22
N PHE A 88 -8.73 -11.49 -9.79
CA PHE A 88 -9.85 -11.39 -8.86
C PHE A 88 -11.10 -12.11 -9.39
N ILE A 89 -11.48 -11.86 -10.65
CA ILE A 89 -12.64 -12.52 -11.28
C ILE A 89 -12.41 -14.02 -11.43
N HIS A 90 -11.21 -14.47 -11.82
CA HIS A 90 -10.92 -15.89 -11.96
C HIS A 90 -10.87 -16.63 -10.61
N GLU A 91 -10.40 -15.96 -9.56
CA GLU A 91 -10.32 -16.51 -8.21
C GLU A 91 -11.73 -16.65 -7.59
N PHE A 92 -12.52 -15.58 -7.59
CA PHE A 92 -13.82 -15.54 -6.91
C PHE A 92 -15.01 -15.92 -7.81
N LYS A 93 -14.86 -15.87 -9.13
CA LYS A 93 -15.91 -16.23 -10.11
C LYS A 93 -17.23 -15.53 -9.80
N TRP A 94 -18.32 -16.29 -9.63
CA TRP A 94 -19.63 -15.75 -9.29
C TRP A 94 -19.66 -15.03 -7.93
N GLN A 95 -18.76 -15.39 -7.00
CA GLN A 95 -18.64 -14.73 -5.70
C GLN A 95 -18.15 -13.28 -5.83
N ALA A 96 -17.47 -12.93 -6.92
CA ALA A 96 -17.12 -11.54 -7.21
C ALA A 96 -18.37 -10.65 -7.29
N LEU A 97 -19.46 -11.16 -7.89
CA LEU A 97 -20.73 -10.44 -7.96
C LEU A 97 -21.43 -10.36 -6.60
N VAL A 98 -21.28 -11.39 -5.75
CA VAL A 98 -21.80 -11.34 -4.37
C VAL A 98 -21.06 -10.29 -3.57
N LEU A 99 -19.73 -10.25 -3.65
CA LEU A 99 -18.91 -9.24 -2.97
C LEU A 99 -19.23 -7.83 -3.48
N LEU A 100 -19.37 -7.65 -4.80
CA LEU A 100 -19.77 -6.37 -5.39
C LEU A 100 -21.17 -5.95 -4.92
N LYS A 101 -22.12 -6.89 -4.90
CA LYS A 101 -23.47 -6.65 -4.34
C LYS A 101 -23.39 -6.25 -2.87
N CYS A 102 -22.55 -6.91 -2.07
CA CYS A 102 -22.31 -6.48 -0.70
C CYS A 102 -21.80 -5.04 -0.68
N CYS A 103 -20.75 -4.68 -1.43
CA CYS A 103 -20.27 -3.30 -1.47
C CYS A 103 -21.37 -2.27 -1.81
N LEU A 104 -22.26 -2.59 -2.74
CA LEU A 104 -23.38 -1.71 -3.12
C LEU A 104 -24.47 -1.59 -2.04
N LEU A 105 -24.70 -2.65 -1.26
CA LEU A 105 -25.66 -2.65 -0.15
C LEU A 105 -25.06 -2.12 1.16
N GLN A 106 -23.76 -1.86 1.20
CA GLN A 106 -23.03 -1.35 2.34
C GLN A 106 -23.26 -2.11 3.68
N PRO A 107 -23.34 -3.46 3.71
CA PRO A 107 -23.33 -4.18 4.98
C PRO A 107 -21.92 -4.09 5.60
N LYS A 108 -21.83 -4.34 6.90
CA LYS A 108 -20.55 -4.45 7.60
C LYS A 108 -19.82 -5.71 7.11
N MET A 109 -18.77 -5.54 6.30
CA MET A 109 -17.98 -6.64 5.74
C MET A 109 -16.68 -6.83 6.53
N LEU A 110 -16.42 -8.06 6.99
CA LEU A 110 -15.17 -8.43 7.64
C LEU A 110 -14.29 -9.26 6.69
N PHE A 111 -13.10 -8.75 6.37
CA PHE A 111 -12.09 -9.45 5.58
C PHE A 111 -11.02 -10.01 6.53
N PHE A 112 -10.71 -11.31 6.42
CA PHE A 112 -9.67 -11.95 7.23
C PHE A 112 -8.77 -12.85 6.37
N GLY A 113 -7.49 -12.94 6.74
CA GLY A 113 -6.52 -13.79 6.06
C GLY A 113 -5.15 -13.71 6.73
N SER A 114 -4.34 -14.76 6.56
CA SER A 114 -2.98 -14.82 7.11
C SER A 114 -1.98 -13.93 6.36
N ARG A 115 -2.27 -13.62 5.09
CA ARG A 115 -1.43 -12.80 4.20
C ARG A 115 -2.07 -11.43 4.02
N CYS A 116 -1.59 -10.45 4.79
CA CYS A 116 -2.11 -9.09 4.80
C CYS A 116 -1.98 -8.40 3.43
N ASP A 117 -0.87 -8.64 2.73
CA ASP A 117 -0.63 -8.14 1.37
C ASP A 117 -1.75 -8.58 0.42
N ARG A 118 -2.06 -9.88 0.38
CA ARG A 118 -3.12 -10.41 -0.48
C ARG A 118 -4.50 -9.88 -0.07
N LEU A 119 -4.76 -9.78 1.22
CA LEU A 119 -6.03 -9.25 1.73
C LEU A 119 -6.26 -7.81 1.26
N CYS A 120 -5.23 -6.97 1.35
CA CYS A 120 -5.30 -5.59 0.85
C CYS A 120 -5.55 -5.55 -0.66
N MET A 121 -4.86 -6.38 -1.44
CA MET A 121 -5.05 -6.44 -2.90
C MET A 121 -6.48 -6.82 -3.29
N VAL A 122 -7.08 -7.79 -2.59
CA VAL A 122 -8.48 -8.20 -2.80
C VAL A 122 -9.43 -7.04 -2.49
N GLN A 123 -9.21 -6.31 -1.39
CA GLN A 123 -10.03 -5.15 -1.02
C GLN A 123 -9.94 -4.05 -2.08
N PHE A 124 -8.74 -3.68 -2.52
CA PHE A 124 -8.55 -2.68 -3.58
C PHE A 124 -9.16 -3.13 -4.92
N SER A 125 -9.02 -4.41 -5.27
CA SER A 125 -9.61 -4.97 -6.50
C SER A 125 -11.14 -4.89 -6.46
N LEU A 126 -11.75 -5.21 -5.31
CA LEU A 126 -13.19 -5.12 -5.13
C LEU A 126 -13.70 -3.67 -5.26
N ILE A 127 -13.03 -2.71 -4.63
CA ILE A 127 -13.38 -1.28 -4.72
C ILE A 127 -13.18 -0.77 -6.16
N SER A 128 -12.16 -1.25 -6.88
CA SER A 128 -11.89 -0.86 -8.26
C SER A 128 -12.97 -1.27 -9.27
N LEU A 129 -13.85 -2.21 -8.91
CA LEU A 129 -15.00 -2.57 -9.75
C LEU A 129 -16.04 -1.44 -9.84
N ILE A 130 -16.01 -0.47 -8.91
CA ILE A 130 -16.86 0.71 -8.94
C ILE A 130 -16.06 1.85 -9.59
N PRO A 131 -16.43 2.29 -10.81
CA PRO A 131 -15.68 3.30 -11.53
C PRO A 131 -15.52 4.59 -10.73
N GLY A 132 -14.29 5.11 -10.65
CA GLY A 132 -14.00 6.37 -9.98
C GLY A 132 -13.96 6.32 -8.44
N LEU A 133 -14.32 5.20 -7.79
CA LEU A 133 -14.36 5.13 -6.34
C LEU A 133 -12.98 5.27 -5.69
N ILE A 134 -11.95 4.59 -6.22
CA ILE A 134 -10.56 4.69 -5.74
C ILE A 134 -10.03 6.14 -5.75
N ARG A 135 -10.51 6.97 -6.69
CA ARG A 135 -10.08 8.36 -6.81
C ARG A 135 -10.74 9.28 -5.77
N ASN A 136 -11.87 8.86 -5.21
CA ASN A 136 -12.72 9.65 -4.32
C ASN A 136 -12.88 8.98 -2.94
N LEU A 137 -11.78 8.47 -2.36
CA LEU A 137 -11.80 7.85 -1.03
C LEU A 137 -11.62 8.86 0.12
N GLN A 138 -11.62 10.16 -0.16
CA GLN A 138 -11.33 11.23 0.82
C GLN A 138 -12.31 11.20 2.00
N ASP A 139 -13.56 10.86 1.70
CA ASP A 139 -14.68 10.89 2.64
C ASP A 139 -15.00 9.50 3.22
N CYS A 140 -14.29 8.44 2.80
CA CYS A 140 -14.62 7.05 3.16
C CYS A 140 -14.41 6.69 4.65
N ALA A 141 -13.82 7.59 5.44
CA ALA A 141 -13.59 7.42 6.86
C ALA A 141 -14.05 8.64 7.68
N ASP A 142 -14.87 9.52 7.11
CA ASP A 142 -15.38 10.68 7.82
C ASP A 142 -16.44 10.21 8.86
N PRO A 143 -16.18 10.35 10.16
CA PRO A 143 -17.13 9.93 11.19
C PRO A 143 -18.47 10.67 11.12
N ASP A 144 -18.51 11.85 10.50
CA ASP A 144 -19.73 12.65 10.41
C ASP A 144 -20.72 12.12 9.36
N LEU A 145 -20.27 11.26 8.44
CA LEU A 145 -21.09 10.66 7.36
C LEU A 145 -21.91 9.43 7.79
N ASP A 146 -21.70 8.90 9.01
CA ASP A 146 -22.42 7.74 9.56
C ASP A 146 -23.65 8.16 10.41
N SER A 147 -24.12 9.41 10.22
CA SER A 147 -25.21 10.07 10.96
C SER A 147 -26.59 9.91 10.32
#